data_AF-A0A7C3EZI1-F1
#
_entry.id   AF-A0A7C3EZI1-F1
#
_cell.length_a   1.000
_cell.length_b   1.000
_cell.length_c   1.000
_cell.angle_alpha   90.00
_cell.angle_beta   90.00
_cell.angle_gamma   90.00
#
_symmetry.space_group_name_H-M   'P 1'
#
loop_
_entity.id
_entity.type
_entity.pdbx_description
1 polymer ?
#
loop_
_entity_poly.entity_id
_entity_poly.type
_entity_poly.pdbx_seq_one_letter_code
_entity_poly.pdbx_strand_id
1 'polypeptide(L)'
;MDSKDRVKIWNTFLKFARDSASALKQYESSSWQDPGYSWDTPKAGGTLVEKDMLKLSLLSWCILAAQARSSHLIQECKEENFIDDNQAESFSQLNFKQQWLILPVIKMKPHVKSLIDFKQYPHRVIKELHKLRDNLFHVNHDKLKKQLDNIKSDELLDYFVNFIEAMENMNVLLERGGLKKARPEVLGIADAFRKQ
;
A
#
# COMPACT_ATOMS: atom_id res chain seq x y z
N MET A 1 -16.44 10.55 -12.25
CA MET A 1 -15.98 9.14 -12.29
C MET A 1 -16.89 8.32 -11.39
N ASP A 2 -17.57 7.33 -11.95
CA ASP A 2 -18.49 6.49 -11.17
C ASP A 2 -17.73 5.60 -10.15
N SER A 3 -18.43 5.08 -9.14
CA SER A 3 -17.82 4.27 -8.08
C SER A 3 -17.15 3.00 -8.61
N LYS A 4 -17.68 2.39 -9.69
CA LYS A 4 -17.14 1.17 -10.28
C LYS A 4 -15.77 1.41 -10.90
N ASP A 5 -15.58 2.54 -11.57
CA ASP A 5 -14.30 2.91 -12.16
C ASP A 5 -13.25 3.22 -11.10
N ARG A 6 -13.63 3.87 -9.99
CA ARG A 6 -12.72 4.06 -8.85
C ARG A 6 -12.25 2.74 -8.27
N VAL A 7 -13.16 1.77 -8.16
CA VAL A 7 -12.85 0.42 -7.68
C VAL A 7 -11.88 -0.31 -8.62
N LYS A 8 -12.10 -0.22 -9.94
CA LYS A 8 -11.18 -0.82 -10.94
C LYS A 8 -9.76 -0.28 -10.81
N ILE A 9 -9.60 1.03 -10.57
CA ILE A 9 -8.28 1.68 -10.50
C ILE A 9 -7.46 1.12 -9.33
N TRP A 10 -8.00 1.15 -8.10
CA TRP A 10 -7.22 0.68 -6.96
C TRP A 10 -7.00 -0.85 -6.98
N ASN A 11 -7.96 -1.62 -7.50
CA ASN A 11 -7.78 -3.06 -7.75
C ASN A 11 -6.66 -3.35 -8.76
N THR A 12 -6.49 -2.48 -9.76
CA THR A 12 -5.40 -2.60 -10.74
C THR A 12 -4.04 -2.41 -10.07
N PHE A 13 -3.90 -1.40 -9.21
CA PHE A 13 -2.66 -1.20 -8.45
C PHE A 13 -2.40 -2.34 -7.47
N LEU A 14 -3.43 -2.86 -6.81
CA LEU A 14 -3.30 -4.03 -5.95
C LEU A 14 -2.83 -5.26 -6.74
N LYS A 15 -3.37 -5.48 -7.95
CA LYS A 15 -2.93 -6.55 -8.84
C LYS A 15 -1.45 -6.39 -9.21
N PHE A 16 -1.02 -5.20 -9.62
CA PHE A 16 0.40 -4.98 -9.95
C PHE A 16 1.33 -5.15 -8.75
N ALA A 17 0.92 -4.72 -7.56
CA ALA A 17 1.67 -5.01 -6.33
C ALA A 17 1.81 -6.52 -6.11
N ARG A 18 0.73 -7.29 -6.30
CA ARG A 18 0.76 -8.76 -6.21
C ARG A 18 1.71 -9.39 -7.23
N ASP A 19 1.64 -8.94 -8.47
CA ASP A 19 2.47 -9.47 -9.56
C ASP A 19 3.95 -9.18 -9.30
N SER A 20 4.30 -7.96 -8.84
CA SER A 20 5.66 -7.61 -8.43
C SER A 20 6.15 -8.38 -7.21
N ALA A 21 5.30 -8.62 -6.20
CA ALA A 21 5.64 -9.45 -5.04
C ALA A 21 5.93 -10.90 -5.46
N SER A 22 5.12 -11.45 -6.35
CA SER A 22 5.29 -12.81 -6.87
C SER A 22 6.60 -12.94 -7.67
N ALA A 23 6.91 -11.96 -8.51
CA ALA A 23 8.14 -11.91 -9.28
C ALA A 23 9.39 -11.77 -8.38
N LEU A 24 9.34 -10.91 -7.35
CA LEU A 24 10.43 -10.78 -6.38
C LEU A 24 10.70 -12.10 -5.66
N LYS A 25 9.64 -12.80 -5.25
CA LYS A 25 9.76 -14.10 -4.61
C LYS A 25 10.34 -15.18 -5.53
N GLN A 26 9.93 -15.20 -6.80
CA GLN A 26 10.50 -16.08 -7.82
C GLN A 26 11.99 -15.79 -8.05
N TYR A 27 12.37 -14.51 -8.10
CA TYR A 27 13.75 -14.10 -8.24
C TYR A 27 14.62 -14.64 -7.10
N GLU A 28 14.10 -14.71 -5.87
CA GLU A 28 14.84 -15.22 -4.70
C GLU A 28 14.87 -16.73 -4.59
N SER A 29 13.83 -17.43 -5.04
CA SER A 29 13.79 -18.89 -5.04
C SER A 29 14.55 -19.50 -6.22
N SER A 30 14.78 -18.73 -7.27
CA SER A 30 15.57 -19.14 -8.42
C SER A 30 17.05 -19.17 -8.07
N SER A 31 17.66 -20.35 -8.05
CA SER A 31 19.12 -20.54 -8.06
C SER A 31 19.77 -20.13 -9.40
N TRP A 32 19.17 -19.19 -10.13
CA TRP A 32 19.67 -18.65 -11.39
C TRP A 32 20.77 -17.64 -11.12
N GLN A 33 21.91 -18.15 -10.65
CA GLN A 33 23.19 -17.57 -11.02
C GLN A 33 23.57 -18.19 -12.37
N ASP A 34 23.05 -17.62 -13.46
CA ASP A 34 23.68 -17.84 -14.76
C ASP A 34 25.06 -17.14 -14.72
N PRO A 35 26.20 -17.86 -14.72
CA PRO A 35 27.52 -17.27 -14.50
C PRO A 35 27.98 -16.38 -15.67
N GLY A 36 27.22 -16.32 -16.77
CA GLY A 36 27.61 -15.66 -18.02
C GLY A 36 27.02 -14.27 -18.27
N TYR A 37 26.01 -13.84 -17.51
CA TYR A 37 25.38 -12.53 -17.68
C TYR A 37 25.49 -11.72 -16.38
N SER A 38 26.48 -10.84 -16.29
CA SER A 38 26.59 -9.92 -15.16
C SER A 38 25.51 -8.83 -15.27
N TRP A 39 24.31 -9.14 -14.79
CA TRP A 39 23.25 -8.16 -14.55
C TRP A 39 23.55 -7.24 -13.35
N ASP A 40 24.62 -7.53 -12.61
CA ASP A 40 25.01 -6.87 -11.34
C ASP A 40 25.83 -5.58 -11.47
N THR A 41 26.05 -5.05 -12.68
CA THR A 41 26.75 -3.77 -12.83
C THR A 41 25.88 -2.74 -13.53
N PRO A 42 25.32 -1.76 -12.79
CA PRO A 42 24.79 -0.55 -13.39
C PRO A 42 25.92 0.11 -14.17
N LYS A 43 25.88 0.06 -15.51
CA LYS A 43 26.77 0.88 -16.34
C LYS A 43 26.50 2.34 -15.98
N ALA A 44 27.53 3.20 -15.93
CA ALA A 44 27.35 4.61 -15.57
C ALA A 44 26.20 5.24 -16.40
N GLY A 45 25.12 5.67 -15.73
CA GLY A 45 23.87 6.13 -16.35
C GLY A 45 22.78 5.07 -16.59
N GLY A 46 22.94 3.84 -16.10
CA GLY A 46 22.06 2.69 -16.33
C GLY A 46 20.86 2.56 -15.38
N THR A 47 20.00 1.57 -15.66
CA THR A 47 18.83 1.21 -14.84
C THR A 47 19.24 0.49 -13.55
N LEU A 48 18.32 0.45 -12.57
CA LEU A 48 18.48 -0.39 -11.37
C LEU A 48 18.63 -1.87 -11.76
N VAL A 49 19.29 -2.65 -10.90
CA VAL A 49 19.34 -4.12 -11.05
C VAL A 49 17.94 -4.71 -10.85
N GLU A 50 17.69 -5.89 -11.42
CA GLU A 50 16.34 -6.49 -11.45
C GLU A 50 15.70 -6.62 -10.07
N LYS A 51 16.46 -7.08 -9.07
CA LYS A 51 16.00 -7.14 -7.69
C LYS A 51 15.50 -5.79 -7.18
N ASP A 52 16.28 -4.73 -7.37
CA ASP A 52 15.94 -3.38 -6.92
C ASP A 52 14.75 -2.81 -7.71
N MET A 53 14.64 -3.11 -9.01
CA MET A 53 13.47 -2.76 -9.82
C MET A 53 12.20 -3.43 -9.29
N LEU A 54 12.27 -4.71 -8.91
CA LEU A 54 11.13 -5.44 -8.36
C LEU A 54 10.73 -4.91 -6.97
N LYS A 55 11.70 -4.66 -6.09
CA LYS A 55 11.48 -4.03 -4.78
C LYS A 55 10.82 -2.65 -4.93
N LEU A 56 11.37 -1.81 -5.81
CA LEU A 56 10.86 -0.47 -6.08
C LEU A 56 9.44 -0.53 -6.67
N SER A 57 9.19 -1.44 -7.61
CA SER A 57 7.88 -1.62 -8.24
C SER A 57 6.83 -2.02 -7.21
N LEU A 58 7.12 -3.03 -6.39
CA LEU A 58 6.23 -3.47 -5.32
C LEU A 58 5.85 -2.32 -4.37
N LEU A 59 6.84 -1.59 -3.86
CA LEU A 59 6.61 -0.45 -2.98
C LEU A 59 5.74 0.62 -3.65
N SER A 60 6.04 0.95 -4.90
CA SER A 60 5.32 1.97 -5.67
C SER A 60 3.85 1.61 -5.85
N TRP A 61 3.57 0.35 -6.21
CA TRP A 61 2.20 -0.12 -6.39
C TRP A 61 1.41 -0.17 -5.08
N CYS A 62 2.03 -0.56 -3.97
CA CYS A 62 1.39 -0.49 -2.64
C CYS A 62 1.01 0.96 -2.27
N ILE A 63 1.91 1.92 -2.52
CA ILE A 63 1.65 3.35 -2.24
C ILE A 63 0.50 3.86 -3.11
N LEU A 64 0.53 3.57 -4.42
CA LEU A 64 -0.52 3.99 -5.35
C LEU A 64 -1.87 3.36 -5.00
N ALA A 65 -1.89 2.09 -4.61
CA ALA A 65 -3.10 1.41 -4.16
C ALA A 65 -3.66 2.06 -2.88
N ALA A 66 -2.79 2.36 -1.89
CA ALA A 66 -3.19 3.04 -0.66
C ALA A 66 -3.78 4.43 -0.92
N GLN A 67 -3.16 5.21 -1.81
CA GLN A 67 -3.62 6.55 -2.17
C GLN A 67 -4.92 6.53 -2.97
N ALA A 68 -5.03 5.66 -3.98
CA ALA A 68 -6.25 5.52 -4.76
C ALA A 68 -7.43 5.08 -3.87
N ARG A 69 -7.17 4.17 -2.91
CA ARG A 69 -8.19 3.69 -2.00
C ARG A 69 -8.66 4.76 -1.03
N SER A 70 -7.77 5.56 -0.43
CA SER A 70 -8.19 6.65 0.46
C SER A 70 -9.00 7.72 -0.26
N SER A 71 -8.59 8.12 -1.46
CA SER A 71 -9.35 9.06 -2.29
C SER A 71 -10.74 8.51 -2.65
N HIS A 72 -10.81 7.22 -3.00
CA HIS A 72 -12.08 6.56 -3.27
C HIS A 72 -13.02 6.58 -2.04
N LEU A 73 -12.48 6.32 -0.84
CA LEU A 73 -13.24 6.33 0.42
C LEU A 73 -13.75 7.73 0.78
N ILE A 74 -12.97 8.78 0.53
CA ILE A 74 -13.42 10.17 0.73
C ILE A 74 -14.60 10.49 -0.19
N GLN A 75 -14.49 10.10 -1.47
CA GLN A 75 -15.56 10.31 -2.44
C GLN A 75 -16.82 9.52 -2.09
N GLU A 76 -16.70 8.33 -1.51
CA GLU A 76 -17.86 7.59 -0.99
C GLU A 76 -18.49 8.29 0.22
N CYS A 77 -17.70 8.84 1.14
CA CYS A 77 -18.25 9.62 2.26
C CYS A 77 -19.07 10.82 1.76
N LYS A 78 -18.63 11.47 0.68
CA LYS A 78 -19.38 12.52 0.00
C LYS A 78 -20.68 11.99 -0.61
N GLU A 79 -20.61 10.89 -1.37
CA GLU A 79 -21.78 10.27 -2.01
C GLU A 79 -22.83 9.78 -0.99
N GLU A 80 -22.38 9.36 0.18
CA GLU A 80 -23.21 8.95 1.33
C GLU A 80 -23.67 10.14 2.20
N ASN A 81 -23.37 11.39 1.80
CA ASN A 81 -23.71 12.65 2.50
C ASN A 81 -23.13 12.79 3.92
N PHE A 82 -22.01 12.12 4.22
CA PHE A 82 -21.28 12.36 5.48
C PHE A 82 -20.50 13.67 5.47
N ILE A 83 -20.15 14.16 4.28
CA ILE A 83 -19.41 15.40 4.05
C ILE A 83 -19.97 16.15 2.85
N ASP A 84 -19.82 17.46 2.84
CA ASP A 84 -20.19 18.31 1.71
C ASP A 84 -19.08 18.39 0.63
N ASP A 85 -19.38 19.10 -0.48
CA ASP A 85 -18.44 19.30 -1.59
C ASP A 85 -17.13 19.96 -1.16
N ASN A 86 -17.20 21.00 -0.31
CA ASN A 86 -16.04 21.78 0.13
C ASN A 86 -15.14 20.94 1.05
N GLN A 87 -15.75 20.14 1.93
CA GLN A 87 -15.07 19.20 2.80
C GLN A 87 -14.41 18.09 1.99
N ALA A 88 -15.11 17.51 1.02
CA ALA A 88 -14.56 16.47 0.14
C ALA A 88 -13.36 16.98 -0.66
N GLU A 89 -13.43 18.21 -1.19
CA GLU A 89 -12.30 18.86 -1.87
C GLU A 89 -11.12 19.05 -0.90
N SER A 90 -11.38 19.62 0.28
CA SER A 90 -10.35 19.86 1.30
C SER A 90 -9.65 18.57 1.74
N PHE A 91 -10.43 17.50 1.99
CA PHE A 91 -9.87 16.21 2.39
C PHE A 91 -9.11 15.52 1.25
N SER A 92 -9.51 15.73 0.00
CA SER A 92 -8.81 15.18 -1.17
C SER A 92 -7.42 15.80 -1.38
N GLN A 93 -7.20 17.02 -0.90
CA GLN A 93 -5.89 17.69 -0.96
C GLN A 93 -4.90 17.20 0.12
N LEU A 94 -5.39 16.50 1.14
CA LEU A 94 -4.53 15.90 2.16
C LEU A 94 -3.64 14.80 1.56
N ASN A 95 -2.46 14.58 2.12
CA ASN A 95 -1.67 13.42 1.73
C ASN A 95 -2.38 12.11 2.13
N PHE A 96 -2.09 11.00 1.45
CA PHE A 96 -2.83 9.75 1.70
C PHE A 96 -2.79 9.33 3.17
N LYS A 97 -1.66 9.49 3.87
CA LYS A 97 -1.58 9.20 5.32
C LYS A 97 -2.61 9.99 6.12
N GLN A 98 -2.72 11.29 5.89
CA GLN A 98 -3.73 12.14 6.53
C GLN A 98 -5.15 11.73 6.13
N GLN A 99 -5.37 11.36 4.86
CA GLN A 99 -6.67 10.85 4.40
C GLN A 99 -7.07 9.57 5.16
N TRP A 100 -6.16 8.61 5.30
CA TRP A 100 -6.37 7.38 6.07
C TRP A 100 -6.73 7.65 7.55
N LEU A 101 -6.23 8.75 8.13
CA LEU A 101 -6.51 9.12 9.51
C LEU A 101 -7.86 9.82 9.69
N ILE A 102 -8.27 10.63 8.72
CA ILE A 102 -9.51 11.41 8.82
C ILE A 102 -10.73 10.57 8.44
N LEU A 103 -10.57 9.54 7.61
CA LEU A 103 -11.67 8.68 7.14
C LEU A 103 -12.52 8.06 8.27
N PRO A 104 -11.93 7.46 9.32
CA PRO A 104 -12.70 7.03 10.48
C PRO A 104 -13.45 8.20 11.13
N VAL A 105 -12.83 9.37 11.29
CA VAL A 105 -13.45 10.54 11.91
C VAL A 105 -14.66 11.05 11.11
N ILE A 106 -14.58 11.04 9.78
CA ILE A 106 -15.66 11.45 8.88
C ILE A 106 -16.88 10.54 9.04
N LYS A 107 -16.65 9.22 9.03
CA LYS A 107 -17.73 8.23 8.99
C LYS A 107 -18.29 7.89 10.38
N MET A 108 -17.58 8.21 11.46
CA MET A 108 -17.91 7.73 12.80
C MET A 108 -18.56 8.76 13.73
N LYS A 109 -19.45 8.25 14.59
CA LYS A 109 -20.02 8.97 15.75
C LYS A 109 -18.94 9.18 16.84
N PRO A 110 -19.11 10.14 17.78
CA PRO A 110 -18.08 10.60 18.74
C PRO A 110 -17.34 9.53 19.56
N HIS A 111 -17.89 8.33 19.69
CA HIS A 111 -17.42 7.27 20.58
C HIS A 111 -16.19 6.51 20.02
N VAL A 112 -16.01 6.49 18.70
CA VAL A 112 -14.95 5.71 18.03
C VAL A 112 -13.64 6.50 17.87
N LYS A 113 -13.65 7.80 18.18
CA LYS A 113 -12.43 8.63 18.27
C LYS A 113 -11.38 8.02 19.21
N SER A 114 -11.83 7.26 20.22
CA SER A 114 -10.99 6.53 21.18
C SER A 114 -10.30 5.29 20.60
N LEU A 115 -10.76 4.77 19.46
CA LEU A 115 -10.24 3.58 18.78
C LEU A 115 -9.21 3.91 17.69
N ILE A 116 -8.96 5.20 17.41
CA ILE A 116 -7.89 5.64 16.50
C ILE A 116 -6.56 5.58 17.24
N ASP A 117 -5.93 4.40 17.24
CA ASP A 117 -4.56 4.23 17.71
C ASP A 117 -3.59 4.18 16.51
N PHE A 118 -2.70 5.17 16.44
CA PHE A 118 -1.66 5.29 15.41
C PHE A 118 -0.58 4.21 15.51
N LYS A 119 -0.50 3.51 16.64
CA LYS A 119 0.40 2.37 16.85
C LYS A 119 -0.24 1.06 16.39
N GLN A 120 -1.55 1.04 16.14
CA GLN A 120 -2.28 -0.14 15.71
C GLN A 120 -2.55 -0.15 14.20
N TYR A 121 -2.94 -1.31 13.69
CA TYR A 121 -3.47 -1.44 12.34
C TYR A 121 -4.80 -0.67 12.22
N PRO A 122 -5.13 -0.08 11.06
CA PRO A 122 -4.35 -0.01 9.82
C PRO A 122 -3.30 1.11 9.79
N HIS A 123 -3.36 2.07 10.73
CA HIS A 123 -2.62 3.33 10.67
C HIS A 123 -1.09 3.16 10.77
N ARG A 124 -0.60 2.16 11.50
CA ARG A 124 0.83 1.83 11.57
C ARG A 124 1.42 1.56 10.18
N VAL A 125 0.76 0.72 9.40
CA VAL A 125 1.22 0.31 8.06
C VAL A 125 1.20 1.49 7.09
N ILE A 126 0.13 2.29 7.13
CA ILE A 126 0.02 3.49 6.28
C ILE A 126 1.11 4.50 6.61
N LYS A 127 1.47 4.67 7.89
CA LYS A 127 2.58 5.53 8.31
C LYS A 127 3.92 5.04 7.76
N GLU A 128 4.15 3.73 7.77
CA GLU A 128 5.36 3.12 7.21
C GLU A 128 5.43 3.30 5.69
N LEU A 129 4.34 3.00 4.97
CA LEU A 129 4.24 3.23 3.52
C LEU A 129 4.44 4.71 3.16
N HIS A 130 3.94 5.64 3.97
CA HIS A 130 4.17 7.07 3.74
C HIS A 130 5.63 7.47 3.91
N LYS A 131 6.30 6.94 4.95
CA LYS A 131 7.74 7.19 5.16
C LYS A 131 8.56 6.63 3.98
N LEU A 132 8.19 5.45 3.48
CA LEU A 132 8.82 4.85 2.30
C LEU A 132 8.57 5.69 1.05
N ARG A 133 7.33 6.14 0.82
CA ARG A 133 6.98 7.08 -0.26
C ARG A 133 7.90 8.30 -0.24
N ASP A 134 7.98 9.01 0.88
CA ASP A 134 8.78 10.25 0.94
C ASP A 134 10.23 9.98 0.52
N ASN A 135 10.78 8.83 0.91
CA ASN A 135 12.12 8.44 0.47
C ASN A 135 12.22 8.13 -1.03
N LEU A 136 11.22 7.46 -1.62
CA LEU A 136 11.18 7.16 -3.06
C LEU A 136 11.13 8.43 -3.91
N PHE A 137 10.27 9.38 -3.54
CA PHE A 137 10.01 10.60 -4.32
C PHE A 137 11.10 11.67 -4.20
N HIS A 138 12.00 11.57 -3.23
CA HIS A 138 13.12 12.52 -3.07
C HIS A 138 14.39 12.12 -3.85
N VAL A 139 14.34 11.06 -4.68
CA VAL A 139 15.31 10.66 -5.73
C VAL A 139 16.77 11.01 -5.43
N ASN A 140 17.25 10.63 -4.25
CA ASN A 140 18.68 10.54 -3.98
C ASN A 140 19.06 9.07 -4.18
N HIS A 141 19.66 8.75 -5.32
CA HIS A 141 19.95 7.37 -5.71
C HIS A 141 20.78 6.62 -4.65
N ASP A 142 21.78 7.26 -4.04
CA ASP A 142 22.59 6.63 -2.99
C ASP A 142 21.80 6.35 -1.72
N LYS A 143 20.88 7.25 -1.36
CA LYS A 143 19.97 7.07 -0.22
C LYS A 143 18.94 5.98 -0.51
N LEU A 144 18.41 5.96 -1.73
CA LEU A 144 17.45 4.96 -2.20
C LEU A 144 18.09 3.56 -2.23
N LYS A 145 19.28 3.44 -2.82
CA LYS A 145 20.03 2.18 -2.88
C LYS A 145 20.33 1.64 -1.50
N LYS A 146 20.92 2.44 -0.60
CA LYS A 146 21.15 2.06 0.80
C LYS A 146 19.88 1.58 1.51
N GLN A 147 18.73 2.15 1.19
CA GLN A 147 17.46 1.74 1.77
C GLN A 147 16.91 0.47 1.15
N LEU A 148 16.93 0.33 -0.18
CA LEU A 148 16.51 -0.89 -0.87
C LEU A 148 17.38 -2.09 -0.46
N ASP A 149 18.68 -1.88 -0.26
CA ASP A 149 19.62 -2.88 0.26
C ASP A 149 19.28 -3.30 1.70
N ASN A 150 18.87 -2.34 2.53
CA ASN A 150 18.52 -2.58 3.93
C ASN A 150 17.17 -3.28 4.11
N ILE A 151 16.24 -3.14 3.16
CA ILE A 151 14.94 -3.81 3.27
C ILE A 151 15.08 -5.21 2.70
N LYS A 152 14.93 -6.21 3.58
CA LYS A 152 14.90 -7.62 3.16
C LYS A 152 13.66 -7.87 2.32
N SER A 153 13.74 -8.79 1.38
CA SER A 153 12.59 -9.09 0.54
C SER A 153 11.44 -9.70 1.34
N ASP A 154 11.72 -10.48 2.39
CA ASP A 154 10.71 -10.95 3.34
C ASP A 154 9.97 -9.78 4.01
N GLU A 155 10.71 -8.73 4.41
CA GLU A 155 10.11 -7.50 4.98
C GLU A 155 9.27 -6.74 3.93
N LEU A 156 9.62 -6.82 2.65
CA LEU A 156 8.85 -6.24 1.53
C LEU A 156 7.58 -7.01 1.21
N LEU A 157 7.63 -8.33 1.26
CA LEU A 157 6.46 -9.18 1.13
C LEU A 157 5.52 -8.95 2.32
N ASP A 158 6.06 -8.78 3.52
CA ASP A 158 5.29 -8.36 4.69
C ASP A 158 4.65 -6.98 4.50
N TYR A 159 5.27 -6.02 3.81
CA TYR A 159 4.62 -4.75 3.49
C TYR A 159 3.38 -4.92 2.62
N PHE A 160 3.42 -5.80 1.62
CA PHE A 160 2.26 -6.10 0.78
C PHE A 160 1.14 -6.78 1.57
N VAL A 161 1.50 -7.75 2.41
CA VAL A 161 0.54 -8.45 3.28
C VAL A 161 -0.07 -7.48 4.29
N ASN A 162 0.75 -6.73 5.02
CA ASN A 162 0.32 -5.72 5.97
C ASN A 162 -0.55 -4.65 5.32
N PHE A 163 -0.30 -4.31 4.05
CA PHE A 163 -1.13 -3.42 3.28
C PHE A 163 -2.53 -4.01 3.04
N ILE A 164 -2.63 -5.27 2.59
CA ILE A 164 -3.92 -5.97 2.43
C ILE A 164 -4.68 -6.02 3.76
N GLU A 165 -4.00 -6.41 4.85
CA GLU A 165 -4.57 -6.43 6.19
C GLU A 165 -5.06 -5.03 6.61
N ALA A 166 -4.30 -3.98 6.32
CA ALA A 166 -4.68 -2.60 6.60
C ALA A 166 -5.94 -2.17 5.80
N MET A 167 -6.08 -2.60 4.55
CA MET A 167 -7.28 -2.32 3.76
C MET A 167 -8.51 -2.98 4.38
N GLU A 168 -8.37 -4.22 4.83
CA GLU A 168 -9.48 -4.97 5.40
C GLU A 168 -9.87 -4.45 6.78
N ASN A 169 -8.89 -4.13 7.62
CA ASN A 169 -9.13 -3.49 8.92
C ASN A 169 -9.82 -2.13 8.78
N MET A 170 -9.52 -1.37 7.73
CA MET A 170 -10.24 -0.12 7.47
C MET A 170 -11.69 -0.36 7.04
N ASN A 171 -11.98 -1.43 6.29
CA ASN A 171 -13.37 -1.78 5.98
C ASN A 171 -14.16 -2.09 7.27
N VAL A 172 -13.53 -2.76 8.25
CA VAL A 172 -14.12 -3.02 9.57
C VAL A 172 -14.35 -1.73 10.35
N LEU A 173 -13.34 -0.85 10.41
CA LEU A 173 -13.48 0.45 11.08
C LEU A 173 -14.64 1.24 10.47
N LEU A 174 -14.73 1.28 9.14
CA LEU A 174 -15.79 2.00 8.43
C LEU A 174 -17.14 1.26 8.40
N GLU A 175 -17.28 0.15 9.14
CA GLU A 175 -18.44 -0.76 9.18
C GLU A 175 -19.00 -1.09 7.78
N ARG A 176 -18.10 -1.15 6.79
CA ARG A 176 -18.49 -1.22 5.39
C ARG A 176 -19.08 -2.59 5.10
N GLY A 177 -20.29 -2.62 4.54
CA GLY A 177 -21.00 -3.88 4.27
C GLY A 177 -21.39 -4.65 5.54
N GLY A 178 -21.48 -3.96 6.70
CA GLY A 178 -21.81 -4.60 7.98
C GLY A 178 -20.67 -5.44 8.57
N LEU A 179 -19.44 -5.28 8.06
CA LEU A 179 -18.28 -6.01 8.55
C LEU A 179 -17.94 -5.61 9.99
N LYS A 180 -17.88 -6.61 10.87
CA LYS A 180 -17.45 -6.45 12.28
C LYS A 180 -16.05 -6.96 12.57
N LYS A 181 -15.49 -7.75 11.64
CA LYS A 181 -14.16 -8.35 11.71
C LYS A 181 -13.59 -8.49 10.31
N ALA A 182 -12.26 -8.52 10.21
CA ALA A 182 -11.58 -8.71 8.93
C ALA A 182 -11.92 -10.09 8.35
N ARG A 183 -12.17 -10.15 7.05
CA ARG A 183 -12.54 -11.38 6.34
C ARG A 183 -11.38 -12.38 6.30
N PRO A 184 -11.54 -13.59 6.89
CA PRO A 184 -10.48 -14.59 6.94
C PRO A 184 -9.98 -15.01 5.55
N GLU A 185 -10.82 -14.98 4.53
CA GLU A 185 -10.44 -15.32 3.15
C GLU A 185 -9.49 -14.28 2.52
N VAL A 186 -9.64 -13.00 2.87
CA VAL A 186 -8.73 -11.93 2.40
C VAL A 186 -7.40 -12.02 3.13
N LEU A 187 -7.43 -12.27 4.44
CA LEU A 187 -6.24 -12.50 5.26
C LEU A 187 -5.52 -13.79 4.86
N GLY A 188 -6.27 -14.83 4.50
CA GLY A 188 -5.75 -16.12 4.04
C GLY A 188 -4.98 -16.03 2.73
N ILE A 189 -5.32 -15.08 1.84
CA ILE A 189 -4.49 -14.76 0.66
C ILE A 189 -3.14 -14.21 1.11
N ALA A 190 -3.15 -13.29 2.07
CA ALA A 190 -1.94 -12.68 2.63
C ALA A 190 -1.05 -13.72 3.35
N ASP A 191 -1.66 -14.62 4.12
CA ASP A 191 -0.96 -15.72 4.81
C ASP A 191 -0.45 -16.81 3.84
N ALA A 192 -1.19 -17.10 2.77
CA ALA A 192 -0.70 -18.00 1.72
C ALA A 192 0.55 -17.42 1.03
N PHE A 193 0.61 -16.10 0.86
CA PHE A 193 1.81 -15.42 0.36
C PHE A 193 3.02 -15.56 1.30
N ARG A 194 2.81 -15.61 2.63
CA ARG A 194 3.89 -15.85 3.62
C ARG A 194 4.41 -17.29 3.65
N LYS A 195 3.59 -18.29 3.28
CA LYS A 195 3.90 -19.72 3.48
C LYS A 195 4.48 -20.46 2.27
N GLN A 196 4.30 -19.92 1.07
CA GLN A 196 4.94 -20.44 -0.16
C GLN A 196 6.42 -20.05 -0.24
#